data_AF-A0AAV5FC30-F1
#
_entry.id   AF-A0AAV5FC30-F1
#
_cell.length_a   1.000
_cell.length_b   1.000
_cell.length_c   1.000
_cell.angle_alpha   90.00
_cell.angle_beta   90.00
_cell.angle_gamma   90.00
#
_symmetry.space_group_name_H-M   'P 1'
#
loop_
_entity.id
_entity.type
_entity.pdbx_description
1 polymer ?
#
loop_
_entity_poly.entity_id
_entity_poly.type
_entity_poly.pdbx_seq_one_letter_code
_entity_poly.pdbx_strand_id
1 'polypeptide(L)'
;MKMIPVENHGVRCMSIGFLVDKDAPIVWRGPMVMSALEKMTRGVAWGNLDILVVDMPPGTGDAQLSMSQRLRLSGALIVSTPQDIALIDARRGANMFRKVQVPIPLEISIRTGSDEGKPIVVASPDSASAHAYIHVAEMVKQKVKELAEERSRGPEILL
;
A
#
# COMPACT_ATOMS: atom_id res chain seq x y z
N MET A 1 -4.63 -11.22 22.57
CA MET A 1 -3.51 -11.77 21.77
C MET A 1 -3.43 -10.97 20.47
N LYS A 2 -2.24 -10.50 20.06
CA LYS A 2 -2.06 -9.77 18.80
C LYS A 2 -1.79 -10.74 17.64
N MET A 3 -2.18 -10.37 16.43
CA MET A 3 -1.90 -11.12 15.21
C MET A 3 -0.46 -10.85 14.76
N ILE A 4 0.25 -11.89 14.33
CA ILE A 4 1.62 -11.76 13.83
C ILE A 4 1.57 -11.50 12.32
N PRO A 5 2.09 -10.36 11.83
CA PRO A 5 2.14 -10.11 10.39
C PRO A 5 3.11 -11.07 9.71
N VAL A 6 2.84 -11.37 8.44
CA VAL A 6 3.82 -12.07 7.61
C VAL A 6 4.98 -11.11 7.37
N GLU A 7 6.20 -11.58 7.56
CA GLU A 7 7.40 -10.78 7.33
C GLU A 7 8.18 -11.35 6.16
N ASN A 8 8.58 -10.47 5.24
CA ASN A 8 9.51 -10.81 4.18
C ASN A 8 10.41 -9.59 3.90
N HIS A 9 11.73 -9.80 3.82
CA HIS A 9 12.71 -8.74 3.56
C HIS A 9 12.61 -7.52 4.49
N GLY A 10 12.31 -7.74 5.78
CA GLY A 10 12.12 -6.66 6.75
C GLY A 10 10.82 -5.87 6.57
N VAL A 11 10.02 -6.19 5.55
CA VAL A 11 8.69 -5.62 5.34
C VAL A 11 7.68 -6.55 5.99
N ARG A 12 7.01 -6.02 7.01
CA ARG A 12 5.87 -6.69 7.63
C ARG A 12 4.61 -6.35 6.86
N CYS A 13 3.84 -7.37 6.54
CA CYS A 13 2.60 -7.26 5.77
C CYS A 13 1.48 -8.01 6.47
N MET A 14 0.29 -7.42 6.45
CA MET A 14 -0.93 -8.08 6.84
C MET A 14 -2.00 -7.75 5.80
N SER A 15 -2.84 -8.72 5.50
CA SER A 15 -4.01 -8.52 4.63
C SER A 15 -5.26 -9.05 5.31
N ILE A 16 -6.37 -8.36 5.11
CA ILE A 16 -7.70 -8.88 5.45
C ILE A 16 -7.94 -10.24 4.77
N GLY A 17 -7.37 -10.44 3.57
CA GLY A 17 -7.41 -11.70 2.83
C GLY A 17 -6.83 -12.91 3.58
N PHE A 18 -5.97 -12.69 4.58
CA PHE A 18 -5.41 -13.77 5.40
C PHE A 18 -6.37 -14.24 6.50
N LEU A 19 -7.38 -13.43 6.82
CA LEU A 19 -8.32 -13.67 7.91
C LEU A 19 -9.64 -14.27 7.42
N VAL A 20 -9.79 -14.44 6.12
CA VAL A 20 -11.02 -14.85 5.46
C VAL A 20 -10.82 -16.18 4.72
N ASP A 21 -11.86 -17.00 4.76
CA ASP A 21 -11.87 -18.26 4.01
C ASP A 21 -11.95 -17.98 2.51
N LYS A 22 -11.13 -18.65 1.71
CA LYS A 22 -10.93 -18.34 0.28
C LYS A 22 -12.11 -18.77 -0.58
N ASP A 23 -12.87 -19.76 -0.11
CA ASP A 23 -13.95 -20.39 -0.87
C ASP A 23 -15.34 -19.83 -0.53
N ALA A 24 -15.43 -18.90 0.44
CA ALA A 24 -16.68 -18.29 0.85
C ALA A 24 -16.91 -16.92 0.19
N PRO A 25 -18.06 -16.67 -0.48
CA PRO A 25 -18.42 -15.32 -0.92
C PRO A 25 -18.68 -14.42 0.29
N ILE A 26 -17.80 -13.44 0.52
CA ILE A 26 -17.91 -12.53 1.66
C ILE A 26 -18.56 -11.23 1.23
N VAL A 27 -19.74 -10.96 1.80
CA VAL A 27 -20.39 -9.66 1.73
C VAL A 27 -19.83 -8.77 2.83
N TRP A 28 -19.01 -7.80 2.46
CA TRP A 28 -18.44 -6.83 3.40
C TRP A 28 -19.49 -5.79 3.81
N ARG A 29 -20.06 -5.97 5.00
CA ARG A 29 -20.93 -4.94 5.62
C ARG A 29 -20.09 -3.88 6.32
N GLY A 30 -20.57 -2.64 6.37
CA GLY A 30 -19.85 -1.48 6.95
C GLY A 30 -19.21 -1.75 8.33
N PRO A 31 -19.95 -2.31 9.31
CA PRO A 31 -19.38 -2.66 10.61
C PRO A 31 -18.23 -3.69 10.55
N MET A 32 -18.27 -4.62 9.58
CA MET A 32 -17.20 -5.62 9.42
C MET A 32 -15.93 -4.97 8.88
N VAL A 33 -16.06 -4.05 7.93
CA VAL A 33 -14.91 -3.28 7.40
C VAL A 33 -14.27 -2.46 8.52
N MET A 34 -15.09 -1.79 9.33
CA MET A 34 -14.65 -1.04 10.50
C MET A 34 -13.84 -1.89 11.48
N SER A 35 -14.39 -3.04 11.89
CA SER A 35 -13.71 -3.95 12.81
C SER A 35 -12.45 -4.55 12.20
N ALA A 36 -12.45 -4.84 10.90
CA ALA A 36 -11.26 -5.31 10.20
C ALA A 36 -10.14 -4.25 10.21
N LEU A 37 -10.45 -3.00 9.86
CA LEU A 37 -9.47 -1.90 9.88
C LEU A 37 -8.90 -1.68 11.29
N GLU A 38 -9.72 -1.76 12.33
CA GLU A 38 -9.26 -1.67 13.72
C GLU A 38 -8.32 -2.82 14.08
N LYS A 39 -8.68 -4.05 13.70
CA LYS A 39 -7.85 -5.24 13.96
C LYS A 39 -6.52 -5.17 13.21
N MET A 40 -6.51 -4.64 11.99
CA MET A 40 -5.32 -4.50 11.15
C MET A 40 -4.37 -3.41 11.68
N THR A 41 -4.92 -2.31 12.18
CA THR A 41 -4.12 -1.16 12.63
C THR A 41 -3.62 -1.33 14.07
N ARG A 42 -4.44 -1.86 14.98
CA ARG A 42 -4.12 -1.96 16.42
C ARG A 42 -3.95 -3.39 16.92
N GLY A 43 -4.60 -4.35 16.25
CA GLY A 43 -4.58 -5.77 16.63
C GLY A 43 -3.39 -6.57 16.09
N VAL A 44 -2.55 -5.97 15.25
CA VAL A 44 -1.34 -6.59 14.68
C VAL A 44 -0.10 -6.21 15.49
N ALA A 45 0.82 -7.16 15.66
CA ALA A 45 2.10 -6.97 16.32
C ALA A 45 3.14 -6.31 15.38
N TRP A 46 2.90 -5.06 14.98
CA TRP A 46 3.79 -4.29 14.11
C TRP A 46 5.13 -3.89 14.73
N GLY A 47 5.43 -4.23 15.98
CA GLY A 47 6.69 -3.85 16.66
C GLY A 47 7.01 -2.35 16.59
N ASN A 48 8.30 -2.01 16.48
CA ASN A 48 8.73 -0.64 16.19
C ASN A 48 8.43 -0.34 14.70
N LEU A 49 7.62 0.69 14.42
CA LEU A 49 7.11 0.97 13.09
C LEU A 49 7.17 2.47 12.80
N ASP A 50 8.03 2.86 11.87
CA ASP A 50 8.17 4.26 11.44
C ASP A 50 7.14 4.63 10.37
N ILE A 51 6.79 3.67 9.49
CA ILE A 51 5.90 3.88 8.35
C ILE A 51 4.88 2.74 8.26
N LEU A 52 3.59 3.09 8.16
CA LEU A 52 2.51 2.16 7.84
C LEU A 52 1.86 2.58 6.52
N VAL A 53 1.97 1.75 5.50
CA VAL A 53 1.23 1.93 4.24
C VAL A 53 -0.07 1.14 4.32
N VAL A 54 -1.18 1.79 3.97
CA VAL A 54 -2.51 1.17 3.98
C VAL A 54 -3.09 1.25 2.58
N ASP A 55 -3.27 0.09 1.95
CA ASP A 55 -4.03 -0.02 0.70
C ASP A 55 -5.53 -0.02 1.02
N MET A 56 -6.23 1.00 0.54
CA MET A 56 -7.63 1.24 0.86
C MET A 56 -8.51 0.86 -0.32
N PRO A 57 -9.72 0.30 -0.09
CA PRO A 57 -10.67 0.05 -1.17
C PRO A 57 -11.02 1.35 -1.92
N PRO A 58 -11.47 1.27 -3.18
CA PRO A 58 -11.80 2.46 -3.97
C PRO A 58 -13.02 3.22 -3.40
N GLY A 59 -13.17 4.48 -3.80
CA GLY A 59 -14.33 5.33 -3.50
C GLY A 59 -14.12 6.33 -2.36
N THR A 60 -15.22 6.75 -1.73
CA THR A 60 -15.26 7.71 -0.60
C THR A 60 -16.12 7.20 0.56
N GLY A 61 -16.15 5.89 0.74
CA GLY A 61 -17.02 5.23 1.71
C GLY A 61 -16.49 5.29 3.14
N ASP A 62 -17.11 4.48 4.00
CA ASP A 62 -16.82 4.47 5.43
C ASP A 62 -15.38 4.09 5.76
N ALA A 63 -14.71 3.30 4.92
CA ALA A 63 -13.34 2.87 5.15
C ALA A 63 -12.36 4.06 5.26
N GLN A 64 -12.38 4.97 4.27
CA GLN A 64 -11.45 6.10 4.26
C GLN A 64 -11.74 7.10 5.39
N LEU A 65 -13.02 7.40 5.64
CA LEU A 65 -13.43 8.28 6.73
C LEU A 65 -13.02 7.68 8.08
N SER A 66 -13.27 6.40 8.28
CA SER A 66 -12.95 5.68 9.51
C SER A 66 -11.47 5.63 9.79
N MET A 67 -10.65 5.50 8.74
CA MET A 67 -9.21 5.55 8.86
C MET A 67 -8.73 6.94 9.30
N SER A 68 -9.26 8.00 8.68
CA SER A 68 -8.93 9.39 9.05
C SER A 68 -9.36 9.79 10.46
N GLN A 69 -10.44 9.19 10.97
CA GLN A 69 -10.92 9.44 12.34
C GLN A 69 -10.14 8.66 13.41
N ARG A 70 -9.68 7.45 13.07
CA ARG A 70 -9.04 6.53 14.04
C ARG A 70 -7.53 6.69 14.11
N LEU A 71 -6.90 7.08 13.00
CA LEU A 71 -5.46 7.29 12.89
C LEU A 71 -5.17 8.74 12.54
N ARG A 72 -4.07 9.26 13.07
CA ARG A 72 -3.47 10.49 12.54
C ARG A 72 -2.75 10.14 11.25
N LEU A 73 -3.35 10.49 10.13
CA LEU A 73 -2.76 10.26 8.81
C LEU A 73 -1.76 11.36 8.48
N SER A 74 -0.52 10.98 8.17
CA SER A 74 0.51 11.91 7.68
C SER A 74 0.20 12.43 6.28
N GLY A 75 -0.52 11.64 5.48
CA GLY A 75 -1.01 12.03 4.17
C GLY A 75 -1.76 10.91 3.47
N ALA A 76 -2.34 11.22 2.33
CA ALA A 76 -3.02 10.28 1.44
C ALA A 76 -2.50 10.42 0.01
N LEU A 77 -2.17 9.29 -0.63
CA LEU A 77 -1.81 9.23 -2.04
C LEU A 77 -3.04 8.82 -2.86
N ILE A 78 -3.44 9.64 -3.84
CA ILE A 78 -4.56 9.34 -4.72
C ILE A 78 -4.00 8.83 -6.05
N VAL A 79 -4.35 7.60 -6.41
CA VAL A 79 -3.99 6.97 -7.68
C VAL A 79 -5.19 7.04 -8.62
N SER A 80 -4.97 7.51 -9.84
CA SER A 80 -5.99 7.60 -10.89
C SER A 80 -5.36 7.31 -12.25
N THR A 81 -6.21 6.96 -13.20
CA THR A 81 -5.88 6.89 -14.62
C THR A 81 -6.53 8.06 -15.39
N PRO A 82 -6.11 8.36 -16.63
CA PRO A 82 -6.58 9.55 -17.36
C PRO A 82 -8.06 9.53 -17.80
N GLN A 83 -8.79 8.44 -17.56
CA GLN A 83 -10.19 8.33 -17.97
C GLN A 83 -11.10 9.16 -17.07
N ASP A 84 -12.12 9.77 -17.67
CA ASP A 84 -13.04 10.69 -16.98
C ASP A 84 -13.67 10.09 -15.71
N ILE A 85 -14.08 8.81 -15.77
CA ILE A 85 -14.70 8.12 -14.63
C ILE A 85 -13.70 8.00 -13.46
N ALA A 86 -12.46 7.60 -13.75
CA ALA A 86 -11.41 7.47 -12.73
C ALA A 86 -11.08 8.84 -12.12
N LEU A 87 -11.01 9.90 -12.94
CA LEU A 87 -10.74 11.26 -12.49
C LEU A 87 -11.84 11.82 -11.59
N ILE A 88 -13.12 11.51 -11.88
CA ILE A 88 -14.26 11.93 -11.05
C ILE A 88 -14.15 11.29 -9.66
N ASP A 89 -13.87 10.00 -9.59
CA ASP A 89 -13.75 9.29 -8.31
C ASP A 89 -12.50 9.70 -7.53
N ALA A 90 -11.36 9.88 -8.21
CA ALA A 90 -10.15 10.42 -7.60
C ALA A 90 -10.38 11.84 -7.04
N ARG A 91 -11.11 12.69 -7.75
CA ARG A 91 -11.49 14.04 -7.28
C ARG A 91 -12.39 13.97 -6.05
N ARG A 92 -13.36 13.05 -6.01
CA ARG A 92 -14.21 12.81 -4.83
C ARG A 92 -13.37 12.34 -3.64
N GLY A 93 -12.47 11.37 -3.83
CA GLY A 93 -11.50 10.89 -2.85
C GLY A 93 -10.65 12.02 -2.26
N ALA A 94 -10.05 12.83 -3.14
CA ALA A 94 -9.23 13.96 -2.73
C ALA A 94 -10.04 15.00 -1.92
N ASN A 95 -11.26 15.30 -2.33
CA ASN A 95 -12.12 16.24 -1.60
C ASN A 95 -12.52 15.71 -0.21
N MET A 96 -12.74 14.40 -0.06
CA MET A 96 -13.00 13.79 1.24
C MET A 96 -11.81 13.97 2.18
N PHE A 97 -10.60 13.60 1.75
CA PHE A 97 -9.38 13.76 2.56
C PHE A 97 -9.08 15.23 2.90
N ARG A 98 -9.36 16.18 2.00
CA ARG A 98 -9.28 17.62 2.31
C ARG A 98 -10.23 18.04 3.44
N LYS A 99 -11.47 17.53 3.46
CA LYS A 99 -12.46 17.85 4.51
C LYS A 99 -12.00 17.37 5.89
N VAL A 100 -11.30 16.25 5.95
CA VAL A 100 -10.71 15.71 7.20
C VAL A 100 -9.27 16.18 7.42
N GLN A 101 -8.82 17.22 6.69
CA GLN A 101 -7.53 17.89 6.84
C GLN A 101 -6.32 16.95 6.68
N VAL A 102 -6.46 15.89 5.88
CA VAL A 102 -5.36 14.98 5.56
C VAL A 102 -4.57 15.55 4.38
N PRO A 103 -3.25 15.73 4.49
CA PRO A 103 -2.42 16.20 3.39
C PRO A 103 -2.49 15.26 2.18
N ILE A 104 -2.63 15.82 0.98
CA ILE A 104 -2.54 15.07 -0.26
C ILE A 104 -1.34 15.62 -1.01
N PRO A 105 -0.16 15.02 -0.88
CA PRO A 105 0.99 15.41 -1.67
C PRO A 105 0.66 15.18 -3.14
N LEU A 106 0.55 16.28 -3.89
CA LEU A 106 0.33 16.25 -5.33
C LEU A 106 1.70 16.18 -6.01
N GLU A 107 2.05 15.02 -6.53
CA GLU A 107 3.11 14.92 -7.53
C GLU A 107 2.50 14.83 -8.93
N ILE A 108 2.19 16.01 -9.48
CA ILE A 108 1.76 16.16 -10.88
C ILE A 108 2.82 15.55 -11.83
N SER A 109 4.10 15.62 -11.45
CA SER A 109 5.25 15.03 -12.14
C SER A 109 5.08 13.54 -12.44
N ILE A 110 4.46 12.74 -11.56
CA ILE A 110 4.21 11.30 -11.81
C ILE A 110 3.23 11.13 -12.97
N ARG A 111 2.15 11.92 -12.98
CA ARG A 111 1.13 11.85 -14.04
C ARG A 111 1.71 12.29 -15.38
N THR A 112 2.32 13.47 -15.42
CA THR A 112 2.90 14.02 -16.66
C THR A 112 3.97 13.08 -17.22
N GLY A 113 4.87 12.58 -16.36
CA GLY A 113 5.87 11.61 -16.77
C GLY A 113 5.25 10.32 -17.31
N SER A 114 4.21 9.78 -16.66
CA SER A 114 3.52 8.58 -17.16
C SER A 114 2.84 8.80 -18.52
N ASP A 115 2.18 9.95 -18.72
CA ASP A 115 1.51 10.30 -19.98
C ASP A 115 2.52 10.46 -21.13
N GLU A 116 3.73 10.94 -20.83
CA GLU A 116 4.85 11.12 -21.77
C GLU A 116 5.73 9.86 -21.93
N GLY A 117 5.43 8.78 -21.20
CA GLY A 117 6.26 7.56 -21.20
C GLY A 117 7.62 7.72 -20.51
N LYS A 118 7.79 8.76 -19.68
CA LYS A 118 8.98 9.07 -18.90
C LYS A 118 8.71 8.88 -17.40
N PRO A 119 9.05 7.71 -16.82
CA PRO A 119 8.79 7.42 -15.41
C PRO A 119 9.35 8.49 -14.46
N ILE A 120 8.73 8.67 -13.30
CA ILE A 120 9.16 9.69 -12.33
C ILE A 120 10.63 9.55 -11.91
N VAL A 121 11.15 8.32 -11.84
CA VAL A 121 12.56 8.03 -11.55
C VAL A 121 13.53 8.57 -12.62
N VAL A 122 13.04 8.84 -13.84
CA VAL A 122 13.79 9.44 -14.95
C VAL A 122 13.46 10.93 -15.08
N ALA A 123 12.20 11.31 -14.89
CA ALA A 123 11.75 12.70 -15.04
C ALA A 123 12.17 13.59 -13.85
N SER A 124 12.23 13.04 -12.64
CA SER A 124 12.57 13.75 -11.40
C SER A 124 13.25 12.80 -10.41
N PRO A 125 14.52 12.42 -10.67
CA PRO A 125 15.23 11.39 -9.89
C PRO A 125 15.40 11.75 -8.40
N ASP A 126 15.49 13.03 -8.06
CA ASP A 126 15.66 13.50 -6.67
C ASP A 126 14.32 13.66 -5.92
N SER A 127 13.18 13.37 -6.57
CA SER A 127 11.87 13.45 -5.93
C SER A 127 11.70 12.38 -4.85
N ALA A 128 10.89 12.69 -3.83
CA ALA A 128 10.57 11.73 -2.77
C ALA A 128 9.97 10.43 -3.33
N SER A 129 9.14 10.52 -4.38
CA SER A 129 8.55 9.34 -5.02
C SER A 129 9.57 8.55 -5.83
N ALA A 130 10.48 9.21 -6.55
CA ALA A 130 11.55 8.51 -7.26
C ALA A 130 12.43 7.71 -6.27
N HIS A 131 12.82 8.32 -5.14
CA HIS A 131 13.53 7.61 -4.09
C HIS A 131 12.74 6.42 -3.53
N ALA A 132 11.43 6.57 -3.32
CA ALA A 132 10.58 5.47 -2.86
C ALA A 132 10.51 4.31 -3.88
N TYR A 133 10.34 4.61 -5.17
CA TYR A 133 10.35 3.61 -6.24
C TYR A 133 11.71 2.90 -6.35
N ILE A 134 12.81 3.65 -6.30
CA ILE A 134 14.17 3.10 -6.36
C ILE A 134 14.43 2.19 -5.16
N HIS A 135 14.03 2.61 -3.96
CA HIS A 135 14.18 1.80 -2.75
C HIS A 135 13.46 0.46 -2.88
N VAL A 136 12.21 0.46 -3.37
CA VAL A 136 11.47 -0.78 -3.64
C VAL A 136 12.16 -1.63 -4.70
N ALA A 137 12.67 -1.02 -5.78
CA ALA A 137 13.36 -1.73 -6.85
C ALA A 137 14.66 -2.41 -6.36
N GLU A 138 15.45 -1.74 -5.50
CA GLU A 138 16.67 -2.31 -4.93
C GLU A 138 16.36 -3.50 -3.99
N MET A 139 15.30 -3.41 -3.20
CA MET A 139 14.84 -4.56 -2.40
C MET A 139 14.47 -5.76 -3.29
N VAL A 140 13.78 -5.54 -4.41
CA VAL A 140 13.42 -6.60 -5.37
C VAL A 140 14.67 -7.20 -6.03
N LYS A 141 15.62 -6.36 -6.46
CA LYS A 141 16.86 -6.78 -7.11
C LYS A 141 17.70 -7.67 -6.22
N GLN A 142 17.82 -7.31 -4.94
CA GLN A 142 18.53 -8.12 -3.95
C GLN A 142 17.90 -9.52 -3.82
N LYS A 143 16.55 -9.60 -3.82
CA LYS A 143 15.85 -10.89 -3.76
C LYS A 143 16.05 -11.75 -5.01
N VAL A 144 15.99 -11.16 -6.20
CA VAL A 144 16.23 -11.93 -7.44
C VAL A 144 17.61 -12.56 -7.42
N LYS A 145 18.62 -11.85 -6.89
CA LYS A 145 19.97 -12.36 -6.76
C LYS A 145 20.06 -13.51 -5.74
N GLU A 146 19.46 -13.35 -4.57
CA GLU A 146 19.40 -14.41 -3.54
C GLU A 146 18.70 -15.68 -4.06
N LEU A 147 17.58 -15.55 -4.77
CA LEU A 147 16.87 -16.69 -5.36
C LEU A 147 17.66 -17.38 -6.48
N ALA A 148 18.46 -16.62 -7.24
CA ALA A 148 19.36 -17.17 -8.24
C ALA A 148 20.54 -17.93 -7.58
N GLU A 149 21.03 -17.45 -6.44
CA GLU A 149 22.06 -18.11 -5.63
C GLU A 149 21.52 -19.37 -4.92
N GLU A 150 20.28 -19.34 -4.42
CA GLU A 150 19.60 -20.52 -3.87
C GLU A 150 19.30 -21.57 -4.94
N ARG A 151 18.88 -21.16 -6.15
CA ARG A 151 18.69 -22.10 -7.27
C ARG A 151 19.98 -22.73 -7.79
N SER A 152 21.12 -22.06 -7.62
CA SER A 152 22.42 -22.59 -8.03
C SER A 152 23.05 -23.51 -6.96
N ARG A 153 22.58 -23.46 -5.71
CA ARG A 153 22.75 -24.52 -4.72
C ARG A 153 21.76 -25.65 -5.02
N GLY A 154 22.13 -26.55 -5.93
CA GLY A 154 21.39 -27.80 -6.16
C GLY A 154 21.22 -28.62 -4.86
N PRO A 155 20.26 -29.55 -4.80
CA PRO A 155 19.98 -30.31 -3.57
C PRO A 155 21.24 -31.06 -3.10
N GLU A 156 21.61 -30.85 -1.83
CA GLU A 156 22.66 -31.62 -1.16
C GLU A 156 22.13 -33.03 -0.89
N ILE A 157 22.61 -34.02 -1.65
CA ILE A 157 22.37 -35.42 -1.34
C ILE A 157 23.37 -35.78 -0.23
N LEU A 158 22.93 -35.75 1.01
CA LEU A 158 23.66 -36.30 2.15
C LEU A 158 23.62 -37.83 2.04
N LEU A 159 24.78 -38.43 1.73
CA LEU A 159 25.02 -39.88 1.78
C LEU A 159 25.35 -40.34 3.20
#